data_AF-D4ZD62-F1
#
_entry.id   AF-D4ZD62-F1
#
_cell.length_a   1.000
_cell.length_b   1.000
_cell.length_c   1.000
_cell.angle_alpha   90.00
_cell.angle_beta   90.00
_cell.angle_gamma   90.00
#
_symmetry.space_group_name_H-M   'P 1'
#
loop_
_entity.id
_entity.type
_entity.pdbx_description
1 polymer ?
#
loop_
_entity_poly.entity_id
_entity_poly.type
_entity_poly.pdbx_seq_one_letter_code
_entity_poly.pdbx_strand_id
1 'polypeptide(L)'
;MQKFIVKEALTDPESNLLFFGICLIIDRKQFSSFDSLIDLTNKEDCDSPLERLLGDFIGSDLSTAYYILAQGKPEQLSRLVNSQQAGELVKMAALSALFSQLHTGQIDRDTLNHSIPSFIDSLVKNNHSIALFELINLLISNQFNQYHSQLVAYVQSKVIDEGPAENQCIIDWDNQSIGYSEWESGLISGNYDVIDSLSHWAGFNAESEMNDEDLMAVFDDLMNTPSELDERYFEALDYQQPFIADIQVGRNDPCPCGSGKKYKKCCLN
;
A
#
# COMPACT_ATOMS: atom_id res chain seq x y z
N MET A 1 -7.35 -22.81 -0.31
CA MET A 1 -8.31 -21.73 0.00
C MET A 1 -9.19 -22.09 1.19
N GLN A 2 -10.16 -23.01 1.08
CA GLN A 2 -11.14 -23.28 2.15
C GLN A 2 -10.55 -23.55 3.55
N LYS A 3 -9.48 -24.33 3.64
CA LYS A 3 -8.79 -24.56 4.92
C LYS A 3 -8.27 -23.27 5.56
N PHE A 4 -7.69 -22.37 4.76
CA PHE A 4 -7.19 -21.08 5.23
C PHE A 4 -8.33 -20.13 5.59
N ILE A 5 -9.38 -20.04 4.77
CA ILE A 5 -10.55 -19.19 5.02
C ILE A 5 -11.13 -19.46 6.42
N VAL A 6 -11.25 -20.75 6.79
CA VAL A 6 -11.84 -21.17 8.07
C VAL A 6 -10.86 -21.06 9.25
N LYS A 7 -9.57 -21.32 9.05
CA LYS A 7 -8.61 -21.52 10.17
C LYS A 7 -7.52 -20.47 10.29
N GLU A 8 -7.22 -19.74 9.23
CA GLU A 8 -6.09 -18.81 9.11
C GLU A 8 -4.75 -19.43 9.55
N ALA A 9 -4.65 -20.74 9.38
CA ALA A 9 -3.51 -21.54 9.82
C ALA A 9 -3.27 -22.67 8.83
N LEU A 10 -2.08 -22.67 8.25
CA LEU A 10 -1.55 -23.68 7.34
C LEU A 10 -0.15 -24.08 7.80
N THR A 11 0.28 -25.29 7.43
CA THR A 11 1.70 -25.65 7.50
C THR A 11 2.46 -24.98 6.35
N ASP A 12 3.78 -24.84 6.44
CA ASP A 12 4.57 -24.21 5.37
C ASP A 12 4.35 -24.86 3.99
N PRO A 13 4.33 -26.21 3.85
CA PRO A 13 4.03 -26.83 2.56
C PRO A 13 2.62 -26.51 2.03
N GLU A 14 1.63 -26.38 2.92
CA GLU A 14 0.27 -26.00 2.52
C GLU A 14 0.17 -24.53 2.15
N SER A 15 0.93 -23.65 2.83
CA SER A 15 1.03 -22.23 2.52
C SER A 15 1.64 -22.04 1.13
N ASN A 16 2.78 -22.68 0.87
CA ASN A 16 3.45 -22.64 -0.44
C ASN A 16 2.54 -23.19 -1.54
N LEU A 17 1.89 -24.33 -1.31
CA LEU A 17 0.96 -24.91 -2.28
C LEU A 17 -0.21 -23.95 -2.57
N LEU A 18 -0.73 -23.29 -1.55
CA LEU A 18 -1.82 -22.33 -1.72
C LEU A 18 -1.36 -21.09 -2.49
N PHE A 19 -0.21 -20.52 -2.14
CA PHE A 19 0.37 -19.37 -2.83
C PHE A 19 0.56 -19.62 -4.32
N PHE A 20 1.33 -20.66 -4.70
CA PHE A 20 1.52 -20.99 -6.12
C PHE A 20 0.21 -21.40 -6.81
N GLY A 21 -0.70 -22.04 -6.07
CA GLY A 21 -2.04 -22.34 -6.55
C GLY A 21 -2.84 -21.10 -6.92
N ILE A 22 -2.72 -20.01 -6.16
CA ILE A 22 -3.35 -18.71 -6.46
C ILE A 22 -2.74 -18.12 -7.74
N CYS A 23 -1.42 -18.05 -7.86
CA CYS A 23 -0.74 -17.57 -9.06
C CYS A 23 -1.19 -18.34 -10.32
N LEU A 24 -1.26 -19.68 -10.23
CA LEU A 24 -1.73 -20.53 -11.33
C LEU A 24 -3.22 -20.34 -11.63
N ILE A 25 -4.06 -20.10 -10.62
CA ILE A 25 -5.49 -19.79 -10.84
C ILE A 25 -5.64 -18.53 -11.69
N ILE A 26 -4.80 -17.52 -11.46
CA ILE A 26 -4.82 -16.25 -12.18
C ILE A 26 -4.29 -16.43 -13.61
N ASP A 27 -3.10 -17.02 -13.77
CA ASP A 27 -2.49 -17.30 -15.08
C ASP A 27 -3.42 -18.17 -15.96
N ARG A 28 -4.00 -19.21 -15.37
CA ARG A 28 -4.96 -20.10 -16.05
C ARG A 28 -6.37 -19.54 -16.14
N LYS A 29 -6.61 -18.30 -15.69
CA LYS A 29 -7.89 -17.59 -15.71
C LYS A 29 -9.05 -18.46 -15.19
N GLN A 30 -8.85 -19.11 -14.05
CA GLN A 30 -9.85 -19.96 -13.40
C GLN A 30 -10.92 -19.12 -12.70
N PHE A 31 -11.80 -18.50 -13.48
CA PHE A 31 -12.80 -17.52 -13.01
C PHE A 31 -13.74 -18.06 -11.93
N SER A 32 -14.01 -19.37 -11.90
CA SER A 32 -14.83 -20.01 -10.86
C SER A 32 -14.24 -19.91 -9.45
N SER A 33 -12.95 -19.59 -9.34
CA SER A 33 -12.25 -19.44 -8.06
C SER A 33 -12.35 -18.02 -7.50
N PHE A 34 -12.95 -17.07 -8.22
CA PHE A 34 -12.98 -15.66 -7.82
C PHE A 34 -13.63 -15.45 -6.45
N ASP A 35 -14.79 -16.05 -6.19
CA ASP A 35 -15.46 -15.95 -4.88
C ASP A 35 -14.57 -16.52 -3.75
N SER A 36 -13.85 -17.61 -4.02
CA SER A 36 -12.91 -18.18 -3.03
C SER A 36 -11.68 -17.31 -2.80
N LEU A 37 -11.25 -16.53 -3.80
CA LEU A 37 -10.18 -15.55 -3.63
C LEU A 37 -10.68 -14.37 -2.78
N ILE A 38 -11.88 -13.83 -3.08
CA ILE A 38 -12.51 -12.76 -2.32
C ILE A 38 -12.71 -13.17 -0.85
N ASP A 39 -13.22 -14.37 -0.60
CA ASP A 39 -13.41 -14.86 0.78
C ASP A 39 -12.07 -15.11 1.50
N LEU A 40 -11.01 -15.47 0.76
CA LEU A 40 -9.67 -15.66 1.31
C LEU A 40 -9.02 -14.34 1.71
N THR A 41 -9.18 -13.30 0.88
CA THR A 41 -8.54 -12.00 1.09
C THR A 41 -9.37 -11.04 1.93
N ASN A 42 -10.64 -11.34 2.19
CA ASN A 42 -11.49 -10.59 3.12
C ASN A 42 -11.09 -10.78 4.59
N LYS A 43 -9.85 -10.45 4.93
CA LYS A 43 -9.19 -10.57 6.23
C LYS A 43 -8.23 -9.40 6.44
N GLU A 44 -7.78 -9.23 7.68
CA GLU A 44 -6.73 -8.27 8.02
C GLU A 44 -5.46 -8.59 7.22
N ASP A 45 -4.72 -7.56 6.78
CA ASP A 45 -3.55 -7.70 5.89
C ASP A 45 -2.25 -7.10 6.46
N CYS A 46 -2.29 -6.59 7.69
CA CYS A 46 -1.12 -6.10 8.41
C CYS A 46 -0.85 -6.96 9.68
N ASP A 47 0.40 -7.39 9.86
CA ASP A 47 0.85 -8.30 10.92
C ASP A 47 -0.03 -9.57 11.03
N SER A 48 -0.50 -10.07 9.89
CA SER A 48 -1.63 -11.00 9.83
C SER A 48 -1.28 -12.38 9.24
N PRO A 49 -2.14 -13.40 9.41
CA PRO A 49 -2.00 -14.67 8.68
C PRO A 49 -2.09 -14.53 7.17
N LEU A 50 -2.85 -13.55 6.66
CA LEU A 50 -2.98 -13.27 5.23
C LEU A 50 -1.69 -12.71 4.68
N GLU A 51 -1.08 -11.75 5.38
CA GLU A 51 0.23 -11.20 5.04
C GLU A 51 1.29 -12.29 5.01
N ARG A 52 1.31 -13.20 6.00
CA ARG A 52 2.24 -14.35 5.98
C ARG A 52 2.03 -15.32 4.82
N LEU A 53 0.80 -15.41 4.29
CA LEU A 53 0.47 -16.30 3.18
C LEU A 53 0.82 -15.67 1.82
N LEU A 54 0.48 -14.39 1.63
CA LEU A 54 0.56 -13.71 0.33
C LEU A 54 1.75 -12.76 0.23
N GLY A 55 2.22 -12.19 1.35
CA GLY A 55 3.32 -11.23 1.41
C GLY A 55 3.11 -10.08 0.43
N ASP A 56 4.18 -9.75 -0.29
CA ASP A 56 4.20 -8.66 -1.28
C ASP A 56 3.16 -8.81 -2.39
N PHE A 57 2.66 -10.03 -2.64
CA PHE A 57 1.60 -10.28 -3.61
C PHE A 57 0.38 -9.38 -3.37
N ILE A 58 0.08 -9.06 -2.11
CA ILE A 58 -1.04 -8.19 -1.74
C ILE A 58 -0.88 -6.81 -2.36
N GLY A 59 0.34 -6.26 -2.35
CA GLY A 59 0.64 -4.94 -2.91
C GLY A 59 1.03 -4.95 -4.39
N SER A 60 1.59 -6.05 -4.91
CA SER A 60 2.11 -6.11 -6.29
C SER A 60 1.09 -6.63 -7.30
N ASP A 61 0.46 -7.77 -7.03
CA ASP A 61 -0.20 -8.58 -8.06
C ASP A 61 -1.70 -8.82 -7.77
N LEU A 62 -2.15 -8.54 -6.54
CA LEU A 62 -3.53 -8.81 -6.13
C LEU A 62 -4.55 -7.97 -6.91
N SER A 63 -4.21 -6.74 -7.29
CA SER A 63 -5.06 -5.88 -8.14
C SER A 63 -5.24 -6.49 -9.54
N THR A 64 -4.16 -6.99 -10.14
CA THR A 64 -4.18 -7.76 -11.40
C THR A 64 -5.01 -9.04 -11.26
N ALA A 65 -4.84 -9.77 -10.14
CA ALA A 65 -5.62 -10.97 -9.86
C ALA A 65 -7.13 -10.69 -9.82
N TYR A 66 -7.53 -9.64 -9.10
CA TYR A 66 -8.91 -9.19 -9.03
C TYR A 66 -9.44 -8.74 -10.39
N TYR A 67 -8.69 -7.91 -11.11
CA TYR A 67 -9.08 -7.44 -12.43
C TYR A 67 -9.36 -8.60 -13.39
N ILE A 68 -8.44 -9.57 -13.49
CA ILE A 68 -8.56 -10.74 -14.38
C ILE A 68 -9.75 -11.61 -13.97
N LEU A 69 -9.88 -11.94 -12.69
CA LEU A 69 -10.85 -12.93 -12.23
C LEU A 69 -12.28 -12.38 -12.10
N ALA A 70 -12.43 -11.08 -11.86
CA ALA A 70 -13.74 -10.45 -11.70
C ALA A 70 -14.54 -10.35 -13.00
N GLN A 71 -13.88 -10.28 -14.18
CA GLN A 71 -14.55 -10.19 -15.49
C GLN A 71 -15.64 -9.10 -15.59
N GLY A 72 -15.37 -7.91 -15.07
CA GLY A 72 -16.33 -6.81 -15.08
C GLY A 72 -17.51 -6.98 -14.11
N LYS A 73 -17.38 -7.84 -13.08
CA LYS A 73 -18.36 -7.98 -12.00
C LYS A 73 -17.90 -7.20 -10.77
N PRO A 74 -18.32 -5.93 -10.61
CA PRO A 74 -17.82 -5.05 -9.57
C PRO A 74 -18.37 -5.38 -8.18
N GLU A 75 -19.42 -6.20 -8.07
CA GLU A 75 -20.18 -6.38 -6.82
C GLU A 75 -19.34 -7.03 -5.73
N GLN A 76 -18.49 -8.00 -6.08
CA GLN A 76 -17.63 -8.68 -5.10
C GLN A 76 -16.49 -7.76 -4.62
N LEU A 77 -15.89 -7.00 -5.53
CA LEU A 77 -14.85 -6.01 -5.18
C LEU A 77 -15.44 -4.88 -4.34
N SER A 78 -16.62 -4.38 -4.71
CA SER A 78 -17.33 -3.35 -3.94
C SER A 78 -17.70 -3.82 -2.53
N ARG A 79 -18.07 -5.11 -2.39
CA ARG A 79 -18.29 -5.72 -1.06
C ARG A 79 -16.99 -5.78 -0.26
N LEU A 80 -15.87 -6.06 -0.89
CA LEU A 80 -14.56 -6.15 -0.24
C LEU A 80 -14.08 -4.78 0.25
N VAL A 81 -14.20 -3.72 -0.56
CA VAL A 81 -13.89 -2.33 -0.16
C VAL A 81 -14.72 -1.90 1.07
N ASN A 82 -15.99 -2.30 1.09
CA ASN A 82 -16.91 -2.01 2.20
C ASN A 82 -16.80 -2.98 3.39
N SER A 83 -15.90 -3.95 3.34
CA SER A 83 -15.78 -4.94 4.41
C SER A 83 -15.19 -4.34 5.68
N GLN A 84 -15.68 -4.82 6.82
CA GLN A 84 -15.07 -4.54 8.14
C GLN A 84 -13.91 -5.48 8.47
N GLN A 85 -13.70 -6.53 7.67
CA GLN A 85 -12.66 -7.53 7.91
C GLN A 85 -11.42 -7.33 7.05
N ALA A 86 -11.59 -6.83 5.82
CA ALA A 86 -10.48 -6.62 4.90
C ALA A 86 -9.57 -5.48 5.39
N GLY A 87 -8.27 -5.72 5.39
CA GLY A 87 -7.27 -4.69 5.66
C GLY A 87 -7.15 -3.67 4.51
N GLU A 88 -6.26 -2.71 4.66
CA GLU A 88 -6.16 -1.55 3.76
C GLU A 88 -5.60 -1.91 2.38
N LEU A 89 -4.55 -2.74 2.33
CA LEU A 89 -3.88 -3.10 1.08
C LEU A 89 -4.78 -3.95 0.18
N VAL A 90 -5.59 -4.83 0.78
CA VAL A 90 -6.62 -5.59 0.09
C VAL A 90 -7.68 -4.67 -0.52
N LYS A 91 -8.13 -3.65 0.23
CA LYS A 91 -9.11 -2.67 -0.26
C LYS A 91 -8.53 -1.81 -1.37
N MET A 92 -7.28 -1.38 -1.22
CA MET A 92 -6.50 -0.67 -2.24
C MET A 92 -6.48 -1.47 -3.54
N ALA A 93 -6.05 -2.74 -3.49
CA ALA A 93 -6.04 -3.62 -4.66
C ALA A 93 -7.43 -3.80 -5.31
N ALA A 94 -8.50 -3.84 -4.52
CA ALA A 94 -9.86 -3.93 -5.03
C ALA A 94 -10.32 -2.64 -5.73
N LEU A 95 -9.94 -1.47 -5.21
CA LEU A 95 -10.19 -0.16 -5.84
C LEU A 95 -9.46 -0.05 -7.18
N SER A 96 -8.17 -0.32 -7.20
CA SER A 96 -7.32 -0.36 -8.39
C SER A 96 -7.91 -1.25 -9.50
N ALA A 97 -8.39 -2.44 -9.13
CA ALA A 97 -9.07 -3.35 -10.05
C ALA A 97 -10.40 -2.80 -10.60
N LEU A 98 -11.22 -2.16 -9.75
CA LEU A 98 -12.48 -1.53 -10.18
C LEU A 98 -12.26 -0.39 -11.17
N PHE A 99 -11.28 0.49 -10.90
CA PHE A 99 -10.98 1.58 -11.80
C PHE A 99 -10.29 1.11 -13.10
N SER A 100 -9.54 0.01 -13.05
CA SER A 100 -9.06 -0.66 -14.27
C SER A 100 -10.19 -1.26 -15.10
N GLN A 101 -11.24 -1.79 -14.46
CA GLN A 101 -12.46 -2.23 -15.16
C GLN A 101 -13.20 -1.06 -15.81
N LEU A 102 -13.22 0.11 -15.18
CA LEU A 102 -13.78 1.33 -15.77
C LEU A 102 -12.96 1.75 -17.00
N HIS A 103 -11.63 1.83 -16.85
CA HIS A 103 -10.73 2.25 -17.92
C HIS A 103 -10.82 1.35 -19.16
N THR A 104 -10.94 0.04 -18.95
CA THR A 104 -11.08 -0.95 -20.04
C THR A 104 -12.51 -1.11 -20.56
N GLY A 105 -13.47 -0.38 -20.01
CA GLY A 105 -14.88 -0.41 -20.42
C GLY A 105 -15.62 -1.69 -20.02
N GLN A 106 -15.11 -2.46 -19.06
CA GLN A 106 -15.81 -3.62 -18.49
C GLN A 106 -16.98 -3.22 -17.58
N ILE A 107 -16.86 -2.06 -16.92
CA ILE A 107 -17.94 -1.43 -16.15
C ILE A 107 -18.10 0.02 -16.61
N ASP A 108 -19.30 0.56 -16.48
CA ASP A 108 -19.58 1.96 -16.79
C ASP A 108 -19.35 2.88 -15.58
N ARG A 109 -19.24 4.18 -15.87
CA ARG A 109 -19.01 5.23 -14.88
C ARG A 109 -20.15 5.35 -13.87
N ASP A 110 -21.39 5.11 -14.29
CA ASP A 110 -22.56 5.24 -13.42
C ASP A 110 -22.54 4.12 -12.38
N THR A 111 -22.19 2.90 -12.78
CA THR A 111 -22.01 1.75 -11.87
C THR A 111 -21.03 2.08 -10.74
N LEU A 112 -19.86 2.65 -11.06
CA LEU A 112 -18.88 3.02 -10.03
C LEU A 112 -19.34 4.22 -9.19
N ASN A 113 -19.98 5.22 -9.81
CA ASN A 113 -20.57 6.38 -9.12
C ASN A 113 -21.57 5.99 -8.03
N HIS A 114 -22.35 4.92 -8.23
CA HIS A 114 -23.29 4.44 -7.22
C HIS A 114 -22.57 3.86 -5.99
N SER A 115 -21.35 3.34 -6.14
CA SER A 115 -20.61 2.69 -5.04
C SER A 115 -19.64 3.63 -4.31
N ILE A 116 -19.06 4.63 -4.98
CA ILE A 116 -18.06 5.54 -4.40
C ILE A 116 -18.48 6.17 -3.06
N PRO A 117 -19.71 6.68 -2.86
CA PRO A 117 -20.11 7.24 -1.57
C PRO A 117 -19.96 6.25 -0.41
N SER A 118 -20.33 4.98 -0.64
CA SER A 118 -20.19 3.93 0.36
C SER A 118 -18.73 3.62 0.67
N PHE A 119 -17.86 3.68 -0.33
CA PHE A 119 -16.43 3.46 -0.15
C PHE A 119 -15.82 4.55 0.71
N ILE A 120 -16.09 5.82 0.40
CA ILE A 120 -15.61 6.96 1.19
C ILE A 120 -16.06 6.82 2.64
N ASP A 121 -17.36 6.58 2.87
CA ASP A 121 -17.91 6.43 4.22
C ASP A 121 -17.27 5.26 4.99
N SER A 122 -17.07 4.13 4.32
CA SER A 122 -16.43 2.94 4.90
C SER A 122 -14.97 3.22 5.28
N LEU A 123 -14.18 3.78 4.36
CA LEU A 123 -12.75 4.00 4.57
C LEU A 123 -12.49 5.05 5.66
N VAL A 124 -13.23 6.16 5.64
CA VAL A 124 -13.17 7.19 6.68
C VAL A 124 -13.56 6.62 8.04
N LYS A 125 -14.67 5.87 8.11
CA LYS A 125 -15.16 5.31 9.38
C LYS A 125 -14.17 4.33 10.03
N ASN A 126 -13.44 3.57 9.21
CA ASN A 126 -12.47 2.59 9.70
C ASN A 126 -11.07 3.17 9.87
N ASN A 127 -10.84 4.46 9.56
CA ASN A 127 -9.52 5.09 9.57
C ASN A 127 -8.51 4.41 8.63
N HIS A 128 -8.99 4.00 7.45
CA HIS A 128 -8.18 3.35 6.42
C HIS A 128 -7.58 4.42 5.49
N SER A 129 -6.56 5.10 6.00
CA SER A 129 -5.86 6.22 5.35
C SER A 129 -5.25 5.87 4.00
N ILE A 130 -4.57 4.72 3.89
CA ILE A 130 -3.86 4.30 2.67
C ILE A 130 -4.87 4.03 1.55
N ALA A 131 -5.90 3.23 1.87
CA ALA A 131 -6.94 2.91 0.89
C ALA A 131 -7.80 4.13 0.52
N LEU A 132 -8.00 5.07 1.46
CA LEU A 132 -8.67 6.34 1.17
C LEU A 132 -7.83 7.19 0.21
N PHE A 133 -6.53 7.32 0.46
CA PHE A 133 -5.62 8.05 -0.42
C PHE A 133 -5.62 7.47 -1.84
N GLU A 134 -5.58 6.15 -1.97
CA GLU A 134 -5.68 5.49 -3.28
C GLU A 134 -7.01 5.82 -3.99
N LEU A 135 -8.14 5.71 -3.28
CA LEU A 135 -9.44 6.09 -3.84
C LEU A 135 -9.40 7.54 -4.38
N ILE A 136 -8.80 8.47 -3.65
CA ILE A 136 -8.73 9.86 -4.06
C ILE A 136 -7.89 10.03 -5.33
N ASN A 137 -6.72 9.38 -5.42
CA ASN A 137 -5.89 9.38 -6.63
C ASN A 137 -6.65 8.82 -7.84
N LEU A 138 -7.41 7.75 -7.65
CA LEU A 138 -8.23 7.15 -8.69
C LEU A 138 -9.39 8.08 -9.12
N LEU A 139 -10.02 8.78 -8.17
CA LEU A 139 -11.07 9.75 -8.46
C LEU A 139 -10.54 10.96 -9.25
N ILE A 140 -9.38 11.48 -8.87
CA ILE A 140 -8.69 12.58 -9.59
C ILE A 140 -8.36 12.11 -11.01
N SER A 141 -7.69 10.96 -11.14
CA SER A 141 -7.19 10.45 -12.41
C SER A 141 -8.31 10.13 -13.41
N ASN A 142 -9.49 9.80 -12.91
CA ASN A 142 -10.67 9.48 -13.71
C ASN A 142 -11.72 10.61 -13.69
N GLN A 143 -11.34 11.82 -13.29
CA GLN A 143 -12.14 13.05 -13.37
C GLN A 143 -13.49 12.98 -12.63
N PHE A 144 -13.57 12.29 -11.49
CA PHE A 144 -14.78 12.22 -10.65
C PHE A 144 -14.99 13.49 -9.81
N ASN A 145 -14.96 14.65 -10.47
CA ASN A 145 -14.83 15.98 -9.86
C ASN A 145 -15.99 16.36 -8.93
N GLN A 146 -17.12 15.65 -9.01
CA GLN A 146 -18.26 15.82 -8.11
C GLN A 146 -17.93 15.53 -6.62
N TYR A 147 -16.86 14.78 -6.32
CA TYR A 147 -16.45 14.48 -4.94
C TYR A 147 -15.43 15.48 -4.38
N HIS A 148 -14.91 16.41 -5.20
CA HIS A 148 -13.87 17.35 -4.81
C HIS A 148 -14.22 18.16 -3.55
N SER A 149 -15.41 18.80 -3.54
CA SER A 149 -15.81 19.63 -2.40
C SER A 149 -15.94 18.84 -1.09
N GLN A 150 -16.32 17.56 -1.16
CA GLN A 150 -16.41 16.69 0.02
C GLN A 150 -15.01 16.37 0.57
N LEU A 151 -14.07 16.02 -0.30
CA LEU A 151 -12.71 15.66 0.12
C LEU A 151 -11.92 16.86 0.64
N VAL A 152 -12.07 18.04 0.03
CA VAL A 152 -11.49 19.29 0.56
C VAL A 152 -12.02 19.59 1.96
N ALA A 153 -13.32 19.37 2.21
CA ALA A 153 -13.89 19.54 3.54
C ALA A 153 -13.26 18.57 4.55
N TYR A 154 -12.99 17.31 4.15
CA TYR A 154 -12.30 16.34 5.01
C TYR A 154 -10.88 16.74 5.35
N VAL A 155 -10.10 17.25 4.39
CA VAL A 155 -8.75 17.79 4.65
C VAL A 155 -8.83 18.98 5.62
N GLN A 156 -9.73 19.93 5.38
CA GLN A 156 -9.90 21.10 6.25
C GLN A 156 -10.34 20.73 7.67
N SER A 157 -11.18 19.70 7.82
CA SER A 157 -11.63 19.19 9.12
C SER A 157 -10.66 18.19 9.76
N LYS A 158 -9.51 17.91 9.15
CA LYS A 158 -8.51 16.91 9.60
C LYS A 158 -9.06 15.48 9.74
N VAL A 159 -10.00 15.13 8.89
CA VAL A 159 -10.45 13.74 8.70
C VAL A 159 -9.46 12.98 7.82
N ILE A 160 -8.82 13.69 6.88
CA ILE A 160 -7.67 13.23 6.09
C ILE A 160 -6.46 14.05 6.55
N ASP A 161 -5.34 13.40 6.86
CA ASP A 161 -4.10 14.05 7.30
C ASP A 161 -2.88 13.25 6.83
N GLU A 162 -2.76 13.06 5.51
CA GLU A 162 -1.69 12.24 4.88
C GLU A 162 -0.36 12.99 4.74
N GLY A 163 -0.34 14.29 5.04
CA GLY A 163 0.83 15.16 4.90
C GLY A 163 0.54 16.39 4.04
N PRO A 164 1.44 17.41 4.06
CA PRO A 164 1.21 18.65 3.33
C PRO A 164 1.11 18.47 1.81
N ALA A 165 1.90 17.57 1.21
CA ALA A 165 1.92 17.38 -0.23
C ALA A 165 0.65 16.68 -0.73
N GLU A 166 0.25 15.63 -0.03
CA GLU A 166 -0.92 14.80 -0.30
C GLU A 166 -2.20 15.62 -0.12
N ASN A 167 -2.30 16.37 0.99
CA ASN A 167 -3.40 17.29 1.22
C ASN A 167 -3.47 18.39 0.15
N GLN A 168 -2.32 18.87 -0.33
CA GLN A 168 -2.26 19.86 -1.40
C GLN A 168 -2.75 19.29 -2.73
N CYS A 169 -2.46 18.02 -3.07
CA CYS A 169 -3.02 17.36 -4.25
C CYS A 169 -4.56 17.34 -4.26
N ILE A 170 -5.19 17.19 -3.08
CA ILE A 170 -6.65 17.21 -2.94
C ILE A 170 -7.20 18.63 -3.11
N ILE A 171 -6.50 19.62 -2.56
CA ILE A 171 -6.88 21.04 -2.61
C ILE A 171 -6.72 21.61 -4.04
N ASP A 172 -5.62 21.25 -4.69
CA ASP A 172 -5.27 21.66 -6.05
C ASP A 172 -5.85 20.70 -7.10
N TRP A 173 -6.88 19.92 -6.74
CA TRP A 173 -7.64 19.11 -7.69
C TRP A 173 -8.33 20.03 -8.69
N ASP A 174 -7.60 20.40 -9.73
CA ASP A 174 -8.10 21.08 -10.91
C ASP A 174 -8.34 20.05 -12.02
N ASN A 175 -9.25 20.38 -12.93
CA ASN A 175 -9.68 19.54 -14.06
C ASN A 175 -8.56 19.25 -15.09
N GLN A 176 -7.32 19.65 -14.81
CA GLN A 176 -6.13 19.48 -15.65
C GLN A 176 -5.04 18.61 -14.99
N SER A 177 -5.23 18.15 -13.75
CA SER A 177 -4.27 17.26 -13.11
C SER A 177 -4.10 15.99 -13.94
N ILE A 178 -2.85 15.72 -14.34
CA ILE A 178 -2.51 14.51 -15.10
C ILE A 178 -2.67 13.34 -14.15
N GLY A 179 -3.74 12.57 -14.37
CA GLY A 179 -4.00 11.34 -13.63
C GLY A 179 -2.96 10.28 -13.90
N TYR A 180 -2.75 9.40 -12.92
CA TYR A 180 -2.02 8.15 -13.09
C TYR A 180 -3.03 7.04 -13.39
N SER A 181 -2.83 6.33 -14.51
CA SER A 181 -3.60 5.13 -14.83
C SER A 181 -2.72 3.91 -14.61
N GLU A 182 -3.07 3.08 -13.61
CA GLU A 182 -2.39 1.80 -13.35
C GLU A 182 -2.44 0.85 -14.54
N TRP A 183 -3.47 0.96 -15.37
CA TRP A 183 -3.58 0.19 -16.59
C TRP A 183 -2.58 0.66 -17.66
N GLU A 184 -2.46 1.98 -17.86
CA GLU A 184 -1.55 2.53 -18.88
C GLU A 184 -0.09 2.42 -18.44
N SER A 185 0.20 2.46 -17.14
CA SER A 185 1.55 2.23 -16.61
C SER A 185 1.98 0.77 -16.65
N GLY A 186 1.04 -0.15 -16.85
CA GLY A 186 1.28 -1.60 -16.84
C GLY A 186 1.36 -2.21 -15.45
N LEU A 187 1.05 -1.46 -14.38
CA LEU A 187 0.91 -2.05 -13.03
C LEU A 187 -0.24 -3.05 -12.97
N ILE A 188 -1.31 -2.83 -13.74
CA ILE A 188 -2.41 -3.79 -13.89
C ILE A 188 -2.48 -4.29 -15.32
N SER A 189 -2.57 -5.61 -15.47
CA SER A 189 -2.59 -6.29 -16.78
C SER A 189 -3.79 -7.21 -16.93
N GLY A 190 -4.25 -7.40 -18.17
CA GLY A 190 -5.28 -8.40 -18.52
C GLY A 190 -4.76 -9.84 -18.65
N ASN A 191 -3.46 -10.03 -18.50
CA ASN A 191 -2.81 -11.33 -18.46
C ASN A 191 -1.82 -11.37 -17.30
N TYR A 192 -1.62 -12.55 -16.74
CA TYR A 192 -0.68 -12.80 -15.65
C TYR A 192 0.15 -14.01 -16.03
N ASP A 193 1.43 -13.83 -16.32
CA ASP A 193 2.36 -14.94 -16.53
C ASP A 193 3.05 -15.20 -15.20
N VAL A 194 2.76 -16.35 -14.59
CA VAL A 194 3.28 -16.71 -13.28
C VAL A 194 4.81 -16.87 -13.27
N ILE A 195 5.40 -17.34 -14.37
CA ILE A 195 6.85 -17.53 -14.44
C ILE A 195 7.53 -16.17 -14.54
N ASP A 196 7.03 -15.31 -15.42
CA ASP A 196 7.55 -13.95 -15.59
C ASP A 196 7.39 -13.12 -14.31
N SER A 197 6.17 -13.05 -13.75
CA SER A 197 5.87 -12.32 -12.51
C SER A 197 6.79 -12.76 -11.36
N LEU A 198 6.87 -14.08 -11.10
CA LEU A 198 7.67 -14.58 -9.98
C LEU A 198 9.18 -14.48 -10.23
N SER A 199 9.67 -14.51 -11.47
CA SER A 199 11.11 -14.42 -11.73
C SER A 199 11.74 -13.10 -11.28
N HIS A 200 10.94 -12.03 -11.15
CA HIS A 200 11.40 -10.71 -10.69
C HIS A 200 11.46 -10.61 -9.16
N TRP A 201 10.86 -11.56 -8.43
CA TRP A 201 10.83 -11.53 -6.97
C TRP A 201 12.20 -11.90 -6.40
N ALA A 202 12.60 -11.25 -5.30
CA ALA A 202 13.89 -11.47 -4.66
C ALA A 202 14.19 -12.95 -4.31
N GLY A 203 13.14 -13.74 -4.04
CA GLY A 203 13.28 -15.18 -3.76
C GLY A 203 13.57 -16.07 -4.98
N PHE A 204 13.39 -15.55 -6.19
CA PHE A 204 13.56 -16.29 -7.46
C PHE A 204 14.53 -15.61 -8.43
N ASN A 205 14.82 -14.33 -8.22
CA ASN A 205 15.77 -13.60 -9.03
C ASN A 205 17.20 -14.06 -8.69
N ALA A 206 17.76 -14.93 -9.52
CA ALA A 206 19.14 -15.39 -9.39
C ALA A 206 20.17 -14.28 -9.67
N GLU A 207 19.75 -13.15 -10.28
CA GLU A 207 20.60 -12.02 -10.61
C GLU A 207 20.71 -10.98 -9.48
N SER A 208 20.03 -11.18 -8.35
CA SER A 208 20.17 -10.32 -7.17
C SER A 208 21.46 -10.58 -6.36
N GLU A 209 22.40 -11.35 -6.90
CA GLU A 209 23.79 -11.41 -6.41
C GLU A 209 24.61 -10.22 -6.97
N MET A 210 24.07 -9.00 -6.95
CA MET A 210 24.98 -7.85 -6.88
C MET A 210 25.65 -7.95 -5.52
N ASN A 211 26.97 -8.16 -5.52
CA ASN A 211 27.73 -8.10 -4.27
C ASN A 211 27.60 -6.67 -3.70
N ASP A 212 27.88 -6.54 -2.40
CA ASP A 212 27.78 -5.25 -1.70
C ASP A 212 28.62 -4.15 -2.38
N GLU A 213 29.72 -4.50 -3.06
CA GLU A 213 30.56 -3.55 -3.82
C GLU A 213 29.83 -2.97 -5.03
N ASP A 214 29.15 -3.81 -5.82
CA ASP A 214 28.39 -3.38 -7.01
C ASP A 214 27.17 -2.54 -6.60
N LEU A 215 26.49 -2.91 -5.51
CA LEU A 215 25.38 -2.15 -4.94
C LEU A 215 25.82 -0.77 -4.45
N MET A 216 26.95 -0.70 -3.74
CA MET A 216 27.52 0.58 -3.29
C MET A 216 27.97 1.45 -4.46
N ALA A 217 28.48 0.85 -5.54
CA ALA A 217 28.88 1.60 -6.74
C ALA A 217 27.68 2.25 -7.45
N VAL A 218 26.56 1.53 -7.57
CA VAL A 218 25.31 2.09 -8.15
C VAL A 218 24.74 3.19 -7.26
N PHE A 219 24.75 3.00 -5.94
CA PHE A 219 24.32 4.02 -4.99
C PHE A 219 25.19 5.29 -5.08
N ASP A 220 26.52 5.13 -5.12
CA ASP A 220 27.44 6.27 -5.25
C ASP A 220 27.23 7.01 -6.58
N ASP A 221 26.98 6.30 -7.69
CA ASP A 221 26.70 6.94 -8.98
C ASP A 221 25.36 7.71 -8.97
N LEU A 222 24.33 7.19 -8.29
CA LEU A 222 23.05 7.86 -8.10
C LEU A 222 23.16 9.10 -7.19
N MET A 223 24.01 9.04 -6.17
CA MET A 223 24.24 10.17 -5.25
C MET A 223 25.18 11.24 -5.85
N ASN A 224 26.04 10.86 -6.79
CA ASN A 224 26.99 11.75 -7.45
C ASN A 224 26.53 12.20 -8.85
N THR A 225 25.37 11.73 -9.33
CA THR A 225 24.76 12.25 -10.56
C THR A 225 24.32 13.69 -10.29
N PRO A 226 24.86 14.71 -10.98
CA PRO A 226 24.46 16.09 -10.75
C PRO A 226 23.02 16.24 -11.23
N SER A 227 22.05 16.21 -10.32
CA SER A 227 20.70 16.61 -10.68
C SER A 227 20.75 18.08 -11.06
N GLU A 228 20.25 18.46 -12.23
CA GLU A 228 19.91 19.85 -12.58
C GLU A 228 18.76 20.40 -11.71
N LEU A 229 18.62 19.92 -10.47
CA LEU A 229 17.72 20.41 -9.46
C LEU A 229 18.48 21.44 -8.62
N ASP A 230 18.34 22.68 -9.08
CA ASP A 230 18.49 23.96 -8.38
C ASP A 230 18.99 23.87 -6.93
N GLU A 231 20.23 24.33 -6.69
CA GLU A 231 20.90 24.43 -5.39
C GLU A 231 20.06 25.12 -4.29
N ARG A 232 19.00 25.84 -4.67
CA ARG A 232 18.04 26.47 -3.76
C ARG A 232 17.18 25.49 -2.95
N TYR A 233 17.04 24.24 -3.38
CA TYR A 233 16.22 23.25 -2.65
C TYR A 233 16.92 22.70 -1.40
N PHE A 234 18.25 22.60 -1.43
CA PHE A 234 19.04 22.05 -0.32
C PHE A 234 19.37 23.06 0.79
N GLU A 235 19.33 24.37 0.51
CA GLU A 235 19.46 25.40 1.56
C GLU A 235 18.25 25.48 2.50
N ALA A 236 17.10 24.91 2.11
CA ALA A 236 15.87 24.94 2.90
C ALA A 236 15.71 23.75 3.87
N LEU A 237 16.54 22.71 3.74
CA LEU A 237 16.52 21.55 4.63
C LEU A 237 17.51 21.78 5.76
N ASP A 238 17.02 22.41 6.84
CA ASP A 238 17.70 22.35 8.14
C ASP A 238 17.69 20.87 8.57
N TYR A 239 18.76 20.14 8.24
CA TYR A 239 19.00 18.79 8.73
C TYR A 239 19.18 18.87 10.25
N GLN A 240 18.05 18.89 10.96
CA GLN A 240 18.00 18.65 12.39
C GLN A 240 18.64 17.28 12.60
N GLN A 241 19.87 17.27 13.11
CA GLN A 241 20.51 16.00 13.44
C GLN A 241 19.59 15.22 14.38
N PRO A 242 19.44 13.90 14.17
CA PRO A 242 18.61 13.08 15.03
C PRO A 242 19.03 13.30 16.48
N PHE A 243 18.06 13.65 17.33
CA PHE A 243 18.31 13.93 18.73
C PHE A 243 18.82 12.66 19.42
N ILE A 244 20.14 12.60 19.65
CA ILE A 244 20.74 11.58 20.49
C ILE A 244 20.45 11.98 21.93
N ALA A 245 19.47 11.31 22.55
CA ALA A 245 19.21 11.50 23.97
C ALA A 245 20.47 11.10 24.76
N ASP A 246 20.99 12.03 25.58
CA ASP A 246 22.06 11.72 26.52
C ASP A 246 21.66 10.54 27.40
N ILE A 247 22.61 9.65 27.69
CA ILE A 247 22.41 8.50 28.58
C ILE A 247 21.94 9.03 29.94
N GLN A 248 20.65 8.88 30.23
CA GLN A 248 20.08 9.27 31.51
C GLN A 248 20.59 8.30 32.59
N VAL A 249 21.51 8.78 33.42
CA VAL A 249 21.96 8.02 34.59
C VAL A 249 20.76 7.77 35.51
N GLY A 250 20.52 6.51 35.86
CA GLY A 250 19.41 6.14 36.72
C GLY A 250 19.55 6.79 38.09
N ARG A 251 18.43 7.24 38.67
CA ARG A 251 18.39 7.99 39.94
C ARG A 251 19.13 7.29 41.10
N ASN A 252 19.27 5.97 41.07
CA ASN A 252 19.98 5.17 42.08
C ASN A 252 21.40 4.72 41.67
N ASP A 253 21.83 5.02 40.44
CA ASP A 253 23.13 4.60 39.91
C ASP A 253 24.28 5.42 40.51
N PRO A 254 25.54 4.91 40.45
CA PRO A 254 26.71 5.67 40.84
C PRO A 254 26.77 7.02 40.11
N CYS A 255 27.04 8.09 40.83
CA CYS A 255 27.07 9.43 40.28
C CYS A 255 28.29 9.60 39.36
N PRO A 256 28.12 10.05 38.10
CA PRO A 256 29.22 10.15 37.14
C PRO A 256 30.25 11.24 37.47
N CYS A 257 29.98 12.12 38.45
CA CYS A 257 30.94 13.13 38.93
C CYS A 257 32.10 12.55 39.78
N GLY A 258 32.16 11.23 39.97
CA GLY A 258 33.25 10.56 40.70
C GLY A 258 33.14 10.64 42.23
N SER A 259 32.02 11.09 42.78
CA SER A 259 31.83 11.24 44.24
C SER A 259 31.66 9.93 45.01
N GLY A 260 31.45 8.81 44.31
CA GLY A 260 31.14 7.50 44.92
C GLY A 260 29.75 7.38 45.54
N LYS A 261 28.88 8.41 45.42
CA LYS A 261 27.50 8.41 45.93
C LYS A 261 26.50 8.07 44.83
N LYS A 262 25.27 7.66 45.19
CA LYS A 262 24.15 7.52 44.24
C LYS A 262 23.78 8.88 43.63
N TYR A 263 23.43 8.93 42.33
CA TYR A 263 23.15 10.17 41.59
C TYR A 263 22.16 11.09 42.31
N LYS A 264 21.06 10.52 42.84
CA LYS A 264 20.05 11.27 43.62
C LYS A 264 20.55 11.98 44.89
N LYS A 265 21.70 11.57 45.43
CA LYS A 265 22.27 12.14 46.67
C LYS A 265 23.46 13.05 46.39
N CYS A 266 23.81 13.26 45.13
CA CYS A 266 25.00 14.02 44.75
C CYS A 266 24.69 15.16 43.79
N CYS A 267 24.13 14.86 42.63
CA CYS A 267 23.95 15.85 41.55
C CYS A 267 22.48 16.12 41.20
N LEU A 268 21.54 15.36 41.79
CA LEU A 268 20.09 15.58 41.62
C LEU A 268 19.46 16.39 42.75
N ASN A 269 20.27 16.97 43.64
CA ASN A 269 19.85 17.86 44.74
C ASN A 269 20.56 19.20 44.61
#